data_AF-A0AAD4TGD0-F1
#
_entry.id   AF-A0AAD4TGD0-F1
#
_cell.length_a   1.000
_cell.length_b   1.000
_cell.length_c   1.000
_cell.angle_alpha   90.00
_cell.angle_beta   90.00
_cell.angle_gamma   90.00
#
_symmetry.space_group_name_H-M   'P 1'
#
loop_
_entity.id
_entity.type
_entity.pdbx_description
1 polymer ?
#
loop_
_entity_poly.entity_id
_entity_poly.type
_entity_poly.pdbx_seq_one_letter_code
_entity_poly.pdbx_strand_id
1 'polypeptide(L)'
;MARIGFNFRTSKHLLIRSSSLSSSSQSHQFLRQMSMATQSAVSTLNDSGLLRSQGLIGGKWVQAYDGKTIQVNNPATGEVITNVPCMGRKETTDAISSASEAFKTWSKLTANERSKCLRKWYDLLIAHKEDLGKLITLEQGKPLKEAIGEVTYGANFFEFYAEEAKRIYGDIIPATLTNRRLFVLKQPVGVVGAITPWNFPLSMITRKVGPALACGCTVAIKPSELTPLTAAELSIQAGIPPGAVNVVMGNASEIGDTLLESS
;
A
#
# COMPACT_ATOMS: atom_id res chain seq x y z
N MET A 1 -32.03 -23.41 -68.14
CA MET A 1 -31.64 -24.73 -68.71
C MET A 1 -30.53 -25.28 -67.82
N ALA A 2 -30.66 -26.53 -67.33
CA ALA A 2 -29.85 -27.22 -66.28
C ALA A 2 -30.04 -26.68 -64.83
N ARG A 3 -30.86 -27.20 -63.90
CA ARG A 3 -31.21 -28.55 -63.35
C ARG A 3 -30.18 -29.21 -62.40
N ILE A 4 -30.61 -29.34 -61.12
CA ILE A 4 -30.51 -30.53 -60.22
C ILE A 4 -29.19 -30.62 -59.41
N GLY A 5 -29.14 -30.99 -58.13
CA GLY A 5 -30.14 -31.48 -57.17
C GLY A 5 -29.44 -31.89 -55.87
N PHE A 6 -30.14 -31.82 -54.73
CA PHE A 6 -29.66 -32.34 -53.45
C PHE A 6 -29.77 -33.86 -53.44
N ASN A 7 -28.72 -34.56 -52.99
CA ASN A 7 -28.79 -35.97 -52.63
C ASN A 7 -27.92 -36.26 -51.41
N PHE A 8 -28.56 -36.76 -50.35
CA PHE A 8 -27.94 -37.24 -49.12
C PHE A 8 -27.53 -38.71 -49.29
N ARG A 9 -26.30 -39.09 -48.92
CA ARG A 9 -26.01 -40.38 -48.26
C ARG A 9 -24.59 -40.51 -47.67
N THR A 10 -24.56 -40.74 -46.35
CA THR A 10 -23.78 -41.72 -45.56
C THR A 10 -22.24 -41.73 -45.47
N SER A 11 -21.79 -41.46 -44.24
CA SER A 11 -20.73 -42.08 -43.41
C SER A 11 -19.38 -42.48 -44.02
N LYS A 12 -18.29 -41.87 -43.47
CA LYS A 12 -17.09 -42.57 -43.01
C LYS A 12 -16.50 -41.92 -41.74
N HIS A 13 -16.05 -42.79 -40.85
CA HIS A 13 -15.44 -42.56 -39.54
C HIS A 13 -14.26 -41.59 -39.54
N LEU A 14 -14.19 -40.73 -38.51
CA LEU A 14 -12.93 -40.29 -37.92
C LEU A 14 -13.04 -40.34 -36.39
N LEU A 15 -12.40 -41.34 -35.81
CA LEU A 15 -12.21 -41.52 -34.37
C LEU A 15 -11.32 -40.38 -33.83
N ILE A 16 -11.90 -39.41 -33.13
CA ILE A 16 -11.15 -38.54 -32.23
C ILE A 16 -11.03 -39.31 -30.91
N ARG A 17 -9.85 -39.90 -30.67
CA ARG A 17 -9.49 -40.41 -29.34
C ARG A 17 -9.44 -39.22 -28.37
N SER A 18 -10.36 -39.18 -27.42
CA SER A 18 -10.28 -38.29 -26.25
C SER A 18 -9.13 -38.75 -25.35
N SER A 19 -7.99 -38.06 -25.41
CA SER A 19 -6.94 -38.14 -24.39
C SER A 19 -7.36 -37.28 -23.20
N SER A 20 -8.28 -37.78 -22.38
CA SER A 20 -8.78 -37.10 -21.18
C SER A 20 -8.40 -37.88 -19.92
N LEU A 21 -7.10 -38.01 -19.63
CA LEU A 21 -6.63 -38.66 -18.40
C LEU A 21 -5.28 -38.12 -17.85
N SER A 22 -4.76 -36.98 -18.33
CA SER A 22 -3.49 -36.40 -17.82
C SER A 22 -3.58 -34.96 -17.28
N SER A 23 -4.73 -34.28 -17.37
CA SER A 23 -4.84 -32.85 -16.99
C SER A 23 -4.99 -32.62 -15.49
N SER A 24 -5.55 -33.58 -14.74
CA SER A 24 -5.81 -33.43 -13.30
C SER A 24 -4.56 -33.63 -12.42
N SER A 25 -3.63 -34.52 -12.80
CA SER A 25 -2.41 -34.72 -12.01
C SER A 25 -1.39 -33.59 -12.20
N GLN A 26 -1.32 -33.02 -13.41
CA GLN A 26 -0.48 -31.86 -13.71
C GLN A 26 -0.97 -30.59 -13.00
N SER A 27 -2.28 -30.35 -12.93
CA SER A 27 -2.83 -29.21 -12.19
C SER A 27 -2.60 -29.33 -10.68
N HIS A 28 -2.75 -30.53 -10.10
CA HIS A 28 -2.44 -30.77 -8.69
C HIS A 28 -0.94 -30.61 -8.37
N GLN A 29 -0.04 -31.08 -9.24
CA GLN A 29 1.39 -30.87 -9.07
C GLN A 29 1.77 -29.39 -9.17
N PHE A 30 1.17 -28.66 -10.11
CA PHE A 30 1.40 -27.22 -10.28
C PHE A 30 0.94 -26.41 -9.06
N LEU A 31 -0.29 -26.66 -8.57
CA LEU A 31 -0.80 -26.02 -7.35
C LEU A 31 0.07 -26.33 -6.13
N ARG A 32 0.55 -27.58 -5.99
CA ARG A 32 1.44 -27.98 -4.89
C ARG A 32 2.81 -27.31 -4.97
N GLN A 33 3.35 -27.11 -6.17
CA GLN A 33 4.60 -26.38 -6.36
C GLN A 33 4.44 -24.89 -6.04
N MET A 34 3.32 -24.28 -6.45
CA MET A 34 2.99 -22.89 -6.10
C MET A 34 2.76 -22.68 -4.61
N SER A 35 2.16 -23.66 -3.94
CA SER A 35 1.96 -23.67 -2.48
C SER A 35 3.30 -23.65 -1.72
N MET A 36 4.22 -24.55 -2.07
CA MET A 36 5.56 -24.58 -1.48
C MET A 36 6.34 -23.27 -1.74
N ALA A 37 6.22 -22.70 -2.95
CA ALA A 37 6.84 -21.43 -3.29
C ALA A 37 6.24 -20.26 -2.47
N THR A 38 4.93 -20.26 -2.24
CA THR A 38 4.23 -19.26 -1.39
C THR A 38 4.76 -19.31 0.03
N GLN A 39 4.84 -20.50 0.64
CA GLN A 39 5.35 -20.67 2.01
C GLN A 39 6.81 -20.24 2.16
N SER A 40 7.66 -20.57 1.19
CA SER A 40 9.07 -20.15 1.20
C SER A 40 9.24 -18.64 1.01
N ALA A 41 8.40 -18.00 0.19
CA ALA A 41 8.42 -16.55 0.03
C ALA A 41 7.95 -15.85 1.32
N VAL A 42 6.90 -16.36 1.96
CA VAL A 42 6.40 -15.83 3.25
C VAL A 42 7.45 -15.97 4.35
N SER A 43 8.15 -17.11 4.46
CA SER A 43 9.21 -17.27 5.47
C SER A 43 10.34 -16.26 5.26
N THR A 44 10.79 -16.10 4.02
CA THR A 44 11.86 -15.14 3.67
C THR A 44 11.47 -13.70 4.01
N LEU A 45 10.22 -13.31 3.75
CA LEU A 45 9.71 -11.96 4.04
C LEU A 45 9.48 -11.70 5.54
N ASN A 46 9.18 -12.76 6.31
CA ASN A 46 9.13 -12.68 7.77
C ASN A 46 10.54 -12.48 8.34
N ASP A 47 11.52 -13.23 7.85
CA ASP A 47 12.91 -13.15 8.31
C ASP A 47 13.54 -11.77 8.02
N SER A 48 13.14 -11.11 6.93
CA SER A 48 13.56 -9.75 6.62
C SER A 48 12.84 -8.66 7.43
N GLY A 49 11.79 -9.02 8.18
CA GLY A 49 10.96 -8.09 8.94
C GLY A 49 10.06 -7.18 8.11
N LEU A 50 9.98 -7.39 6.78
CA LEU A 50 9.15 -6.60 5.88
C LEU A 50 7.68 -7.05 5.91
N LEU A 51 7.42 -8.33 6.19
CA LEU A 51 6.06 -8.81 6.42
C LEU A 51 5.61 -8.47 7.84
N ARG A 52 4.64 -7.58 7.95
CA ARG A 52 4.03 -7.16 9.21
C ARG A 52 2.53 -7.46 9.19
N SER A 53 2.09 -8.21 10.18
CA SER A 53 0.70 -8.67 10.32
C SER A 53 -0.08 -7.90 11.39
N GLN A 54 0.38 -6.69 11.69
CA GLN A 54 -0.15 -5.80 12.71
C GLN A 54 -0.36 -4.41 12.12
N GLY A 55 -1.31 -3.65 12.66
CA GLY A 55 -1.40 -2.22 12.40
C GLY A 55 -0.21 -1.48 13.03
N LEU A 56 0.06 -0.27 12.58
CA LEU A 56 1.09 0.61 13.14
C LEU A 56 0.42 1.82 13.78
N ILE A 57 0.49 1.94 15.10
CA ILE A 57 -0.11 3.07 15.85
C ILE A 57 0.94 3.61 16.81
N GLY A 58 1.28 4.89 16.68
CA GLY A 58 2.26 5.55 17.57
C GLY A 58 3.64 4.89 17.56
N GLY A 59 4.06 4.37 16.41
CA GLY A 59 5.33 3.65 16.27
C GLY A 59 5.34 2.23 16.87
N LYS A 60 4.17 1.70 17.26
CA LYS A 60 4.04 0.34 17.82
C LYS A 60 3.20 -0.54 16.90
N TRP A 61 3.55 -1.81 16.84
CA TRP A 61 2.78 -2.85 16.15
C TRP A 61 1.62 -3.31 17.02
N VAL A 62 0.38 -3.12 16.56
CA VAL A 62 -0.85 -3.28 17.35
C VAL A 62 -1.82 -4.26 16.67
N GLN A 63 -2.46 -5.10 17.48
CA GLN A 63 -3.58 -5.98 17.08
C GLN A 63 -4.91 -5.29 17.32
N ALA A 64 -5.99 -5.78 16.71
CA ALA A 64 -7.34 -5.30 17.00
C ALA A 64 -7.68 -5.55 18.48
N TYR A 65 -8.26 -4.56 19.14
CA TYR A 65 -8.58 -4.62 20.56
C TYR A 65 -9.66 -5.66 20.89
N ASP A 66 -10.53 -5.98 19.93
CA ASP A 66 -11.52 -7.04 20.05
C ASP A 66 -11.02 -8.41 19.54
N GLY A 67 -9.76 -8.48 19.11
CA GLY A 67 -9.11 -9.69 18.62
C GLY A 67 -9.55 -10.16 17.23
N LYS A 68 -10.43 -9.42 16.53
CA LYS A 68 -10.87 -9.81 15.18
C LYS A 68 -9.74 -9.64 14.17
N THR A 69 -9.74 -10.51 13.17
CA THR A 69 -8.75 -10.51 12.08
C THR A 69 -9.39 -10.67 10.71
N ILE A 70 -8.67 -10.27 9.67
CA ILE A 70 -8.99 -10.48 8.25
C ILE A 70 -7.88 -11.36 7.66
N GLN A 71 -8.27 -12.38 6.89
CA GLN A 71 -7.32 -13.20 6.15
C GLN A 71 -6.84 -12.46 4.90
N VAL A 72 -5.52 -12.39 4.72
CA VAL A 72 -4.89 -11.94 3.48
C VAL A 72 -4.52 -13.18 2.70
N ASN A 73 -5.12 -13.34 1.52
CA ASN A 73 -4.98 -14.55 0.71
C ASN A 73 -4.14 -14.27 -0.53
N ASN A 74 -3.35 -15.24 -0.95
CA ASN A 74 -2.70 -15.21 -2.26
C ASN A 74 -3.78 -15.44 -3.33
N PRO A 75 -4.07 -14.47 -4.21
CA PRO A 75 -5.15 -14.59 -5.19
C PRO A 75 -4.87 -15.64 -6.26
N ALA A 76 -3.62 -16.06 -6.45
CA ALA A 76 -3.26 -17.09 -7.42
C ALA A 76 -3.50 -18.52 -6.91
N THR A 77 -3.43 -18.75 -5.59
CA THR A 77 -3.56 -20.09 -4.98
C THR A 77 -4.76 -20.24 -4.06
N GLY A 78 -5.31 -19.13 -3.55
CA GLY A 78 -6.33 -19.09 -2.51
C GLY A 78 -5.79 -19.36 -1.09
N GLU A 79 -4.48 -19.57 -0.94
CA GLU A 79 -3.87 -19.85 0.37
C GLU A 79 -3.75 -18.59 1.23
N VAL A 80 -3.91 -18.76 2.54
CA VAL A 80 -3.73 -17.67 3.51
C VAL A 80 -2.24 -17.35 3.61
N ILE A 81 -1.89 -16.09 3.34
CA ILE A 81 -0.55 -15.53 3.55
C ILE A 81 -0.37 -15.24 5.04
N THR A 82 -1.31 -14.48 5.61
CA THR A 82 -1.32 -14.10 7.03
C THR A 82 -2.69 -13.58 7.45
N ASN A 83 -2.86 -13.33 8.75
CA ASN A 83 -4.03 -12.65 9.31
C ASN A 83 -3.61 -11.26 9.77
N VAL A 84 -4.33 -10.23 9.33
CA VAL A 84 -4.17 -8.85 9.80
C VAL A 84 -5.30 -8.47 10.74
N PRO A 85 -5.11 -7.51 11.66
CA PRO A 85 -6.18 -7.08 12.55
C PRO A 85 -7.36 -6.46 11.78
N CYS A 86 -8.58 -6.71 12.24
CA CYS A 86 -9.79 -6.04 11.78
C CYS A 86 -10.12 -4.88 12.72
N MET A 87 -9.31 -3.81 12.66
CA MET A 87 -9.49 -2.64 13.51
C MET A 87 -10.76 -1.86 13.17
N GLY A 88 -11.27 -1.11 14.16
CA GLY A 88 -12.47 -0.30 14.04
C GLY A 88 -12.26 1.12 14.58
N ARG A 89 -13.33 1.69 15.15
CA ARG A 89 -13.36 3.10 15.58
C ARG A 89 -12.32 3.44 16.65
N LYS A 90 -12.07 2.54 17.62
CA LYS A 90 -11.19 2.81 18.77
C LYS A 90 -9.73 2.95 18.35
N GLU A 91 -9.20 1.98 17.62
CA GLU A 91 -7.83 2.01 17.10
C GLU A 91 -7.63 3.16 16.12
N THR A 92 -8.66 3.48 15.32
CA THR A 92 -8.63 4.66 14.44
C THR A 92 -8.51 5.96 15.24
N THR A 93 -9.27 6.09 16.34
CA THR A 93 -9.18 7.26 17.24
C THR A 93 -7.80 7.38 17.87
N ASP A 94 -7.19 6.25 18.28
CA ASP A 94 -5.84 6.23 18.84
C ASP A 94 -4.79 6.62 17.78
N ALA A 95 -4.95 6.16 16.54
CA ALA A 95 -4.09 6.54 15.42
C ALA A 95 -4.17 8.05 15.12
N ILE A 96 -5.37 8.62 15.09
CA ILE A 96 -5.58 10.07 14.90
C ILE A 96 -4.97 10.85 16.06
N SER A 97 -5.20 10.41 17.29
CA SER A 97 -4.64 11.05 18.50
C SER A 97 -3.12 11.02 18.48
N SER A 98 -2.53 9.88 18.11
CA SER A 98 -1.07 9.74 17.96
C SER A 98 -0.52 10.61 16.84
N ALA A 99 -1.23 10.75 15.72
CA ALA A 99 -0.86 11.63 14.63
C ALA A 99 -0.91 13.10 15.03
N SER A 100 -1.91 13.50 15.82
CA SER A 100 -2.05 14.85 16.36
C SER A 100 -0.91 15.20 17.32
N GLU A 101 -0.52 14.26 18.19
CA GLU A 101 0.61 14.48 19.10
C GLU A 101 1.93 14.59 18.33
N ALA A 102 2.18 13.68 17.39
CA ALA A 102 3.38 13.73 16.54
C ALA A 102 3.45 15.01 15.70
N PHE A 103 2.31 15.54 15.25
CA PHE A 103 2.24 16.78 14.46
C PHE A 103 2.85 17.98 15.19
N LYS A 104 2.70 18.07 16.52
CA LYS A 104 3.25 19.17 17.34
C LYS A 104 4.77 19.30 17.27
N THR A 105 5.47 18.22 16.89
CA THR A 105 6.93 18.18 16.75
C THR A 105 7.36 18.06 15.29
N TRP A 106 6.72 17.19 14.50
CA TRP A 106 7.05 16.97 13.09
C TRP A 106 6.88 18.24 12.23
N SER A 107 5.81 19.00 12.44
CA SER A 107 5.56 20.25 11.70
C SER A 107 6.60 21.34 11.98
N LYS A 108 7.30 21.26 13.13
CA LYS A 108 8.33 22.22 13.56
C LYS A 108 9.72 21.89 13.03
N LEU A 109 9.94 20.68 12.50
CA LEU A 109 11.18 20.36 11.82
C LEU A 109 11.38 21.29 10.62
N THR A 110 12.63 21.55 10.29
CA THR A 110 12.96 22.26 9.06
C THR A 110 12.57 21.41 7.85
N ALA A 111 12.31 22.07 6.72
CA ALA A 111 12.08 21.38 5.45
C ALA A 111 13.23 20.42 5.09
N ASN A 112 14.48 20.77 5.44
CA ASN A 112 15.63 19.94 5.17
C ASN A 112 15.68 18.67 6.02
N GLU A 113 15.28 18.74 7.30
CA GLU A 113 15.19 17.54 8.15
C GLU A 113 14.12 16.58 7.64
N ARG A 114 12.93 17.08 7.30
CA ARG A 114 11.88 16.25 6.69
C ARG A 114 12.32 15.65 5.36
N SER A 115 12.99 16.44 4.52
CA SER A 115 13.58 16.01 3.24
C SER A 115 14.54 14.82 3.43
N LYS A 116 15.40 14.86 4.45
CA LYS A 116 16.33 13.75 4.76
C LYS A 116 15.60 12.47 5.16
N CYS A 117 14.57 12.54 5.98
CA CYS A 117 13.77 11.37 6.36
C CYS A 117 13.09 10.74 5.13
N LEU A 118 12.46 11.56 4.29
CA LEU A 118 11.80 11.09 3.07
C LEU A 118 12.81 10.48 2.07
N ARG A 119 13.98 11.10 1.92
CA ARG A 119 15.05 10.56 1.09
C ARG A 119 15.53 9.20 1.60
N LYS A 120 15.74 9.07 2.92
CA LYS A 120 16.12 7.79 3.53
C LYS A 120 15.05 6.71 3.30
N TRP A 121 13.76 7.07 3.36
CA TRP A 121 12.68 6.14 3.06
C TRP A 121 12.70 5.70 1.58
N TYR A 122 12.93 6.62 0.64
CA TYR A 122 13.18 6.26 -0.75
C TYR A 122 14.34 5.25 -0.87
N ASP A 123 15.49 5.54 -0.26
CA ASP A 123 16.67 4.68 -0.38
C ASP A 123 16.39 3.26 0.16
N LEU A 124 15.64 3.15 1.26
CA LEU A 124 15.19 1.87 1.83
C LEU A 124 14.23 1.11 0.91
N LEU A 125 13.26 1.79 0.29
CA LEU A 125 12.36 1.14 -0.68
C LEU A 125 13.12 0.59 -1.88
N ILE A 126 14.11 1.34 -2.39
CA ILE A 126 14.95 0.89 -3.49
C ILE A 126 15.84 -0.27 -3.07
N ALA A 127 16.40 -0.24 -1.86
CA ALA A 127 17.24 -1.32 -1.33
C ALA A 127 16.47 -2.64 -1.14
N HIS A 128 15.17 -2.57 -0.85
CA HIS A 128 14.31 -3.73 -0.62
C HIS A 128 13.33 -4.02 -1.78
N LYS A 129 13.54 -3.43 -2.97
CA LYS A 129 12.54 -3.45 -4.04
C LYS A 129 12.17 -4.85 -4.53
N GLU A 130 13.11 -5.79 -4.54
CA GLU A 130 12.86 -7.19 -4.93
C GLU A 130 11.94 -7.89 -3.93
N ASP A 131 12.18 -7.72 -2.63
CA ASP A 131 11.38 -8.36 -1.58
C ASP A 131 10.01 -7.70 -1.45
N LEU A 132 9.94 -6.37 -1.55
CA LEU A 132 8.67 -5.65 -1.65
C LEU A 132 7.88 -6.05 -2.89
N GLY A 133 8.56 -6.29 -4.02
CA GLY A 133 7.95 -6.81 -5.23
C GLY A 133 7.32 -8.19 -5.01
N LYS A 134 8.01 -9.10 -4.32
CA LYS A 134 7.46 -10.41 -3.94
C LYS A 134 6.24 -10.25 -3.04
N LEU A 135 6.30 -9.37 -2.03
CA LEU A 135 5.19 -9.12 -1.11
C LEU A 135 3.94 -8.61 -1.85
N ILE A 136 4.11 -7.63 -2.73
CA ILE A 136 3.01 -7.09 -3.56
C ILE A 136 2.46 -8.18 -4.47
N THR A 137 3.31 -8.98 -5.13
CA THR A 137 2.84 -10.10 -5.97
C THR A 137 2.07 -11.14 -5.15
N LEU A 138 2.52 -11.44 -3.92
CA LEU A 138 1.85 -12.40 -3.06
C LEU A 138 0.44 -11.95 -2.70
N GLU A 139 0.25 -10.73 -2.19
CA GLU A 139 -1.08 -10.27 -1.74
C GLU A 139 -1.99 -9.79 -2.89
N GLN A 140 -1.42 -9.21 -3.95
CA GLN A 140 -2.20 -8.55 -5.01
C GLN A 140 -2.31 -9.41 -6.28
N GLY A 141 -1.29 -10.22 -6.59
CA GLY A 141 -1.30 -11.15 -7.72
C GLY A 141 -0.68 -10.66 -9.03
N LYS A 142 -0.26 -9.38 -9.15
CA LYS A 142 0.42 -8.90 -10.37
C LYS A 142 1.77 -9.59 -10.59
N PRO A 143 2.21 -9.72 -11.86
CA PRO A 143 3.53 -10.28 -12.17
C PRO A 143 4.66 -9.57 -11.41
N LEU A 144 5.65 -10.34 -10.94
CA LEU A 144 6.76 -9.81 -10.12
C LEU A 144 7.48 -8.61 -10.76
N LYS A 145 7.66 -8.63 -12.08
CA LYS A 145 8.28 -7.51 -12.80
C LYS A 145 7.46 -6.23 -12.69
N GLU A 146 6.13 -6.32 -12.77
CA GLU A 146 5.24 -5.18 -12.58
C GLU A 146 5.24 -4.72 -11.13
N ALA A 147 5.27 -5.65 -10.17
CA ALA A 147 5.36 -5.31 -8.74
C ALA A 147 6.66 -4.55 -8.39
N ILE A 148 7.82 -5.00 -8.89
CA ILE A 148 9.10 -4.29 -8.71
C ILE A 148 9.05 -2.91 -9.38
N GLY A 149 8.41 -2.83 -10.56
CA GLY A 149 8.15 -1.56 -11.23
C GLY A 149 7.30 -0.62 -10.38
N GLU A 150 6.26 -1.12 -9.73
CA GLU A 150 5.46 -0.36 -8.76
C GLU A 150 6.29 0.11 -7.57
N VAL A 151 7.16 -0.74 -7.00
CA VAL A 151 8.01 -0.31 -5.87
C VAL A 151 8.89 0.86 -6.26
N THR A 152 9.52 0.78 -7.43
CA THR A 152 10.35 1.87 -7.96
C THR A 152 9.50 3.13 -8.21
N TYR A 153 8.34 2.98 -8.85
CA TYR A 153 7.43 4.10 -9.11
C TYR A 153 6.90 4.74 -7.82
N GLY A 154 6.54 3.92 -6.83
CA GLY A 154 6.09 4.32 -5.51
C GLY A 154 7.19 5.07 -4.74
N ALA A 155 8.42 4.57 -4.78
CA ALA A 155 9.58 5.20 -4.15
C ALA A 155 9.82 6.61 -4.72
N ASN A 156 9.74 6.78 -6.03
CA ASN A 156 9.99 8.07 -6.69
C ASN A 156 9.10 9.22 -6.15
N PHE A 157 7.91 8.93 -5.61
CA PHE A 157 7.12 9.97 -4.92
C PHE A 157 7.83 10.49 -3.66
N PHE A 158 8.48 9.63 -2.87
CA PHE A 158 9.24 10.09 -1.72
C PHE A 158 10.48 10.87 -2.11
N GLU A 159 11.20 10.48 -3.18
CA GLU A 159 12.31 11.27 -3.71
C GLU A 159 11.83 12.66 -4.16
N PHE A 160 10.80 12.70 -5.00
CA PHE A 160 10.23 13.95 -5.50
C PHE A 160 9.75 14.85 -4.35
N TYR A 161 8.98 14.32 -3.41
CA TYR A 161 8.46 15.13 -2.30
C TYR A 161 9.51 15.46 -1.24
N ALA A 162 10.58 14.67 -1.10
CA ALA A 162 11.75 15.08 -0.31
C ALA A 162 12.37 16.36 -0.88
N GLU A 163 12.43 16.47 -2.20
CA GLU A 163 12.92 17.66 -2.87
C GLU A 163 11.93 18.83 -2.73
N GLU A 164 10.65 18.59 -2.98
CA GLU A 164 9.60 19.62 -2.89
C GLU A 164 9.38 20.14 -1.46
N ALA A 165 9.71 19.37 -0.41
CA ALA A 165 9.64 19.82 0.97
C ALA A 165 10.35 21.17 1.19
N LYS A 166 11.45 21.41 0.46
CA LYS A 166 12.29 22.61 0.55
C LYS A 166 11.83 23.76 -0.37
N ARG A 167 10.77 23.56 -1.14
CA ARG A 167 10.28 24.48 -2.18
C ARG A 167 8.84 24.96 -1.95
N ILE A 168 8.38 24.90 -0.70
CA ILE A 168 7.08 25.43 -0.29
C ILE A 168 7.19 26.96 -0.18
N TYR A 169 7.12 27.64 -1.33
CA TYR A 169 7.25 29.09 -1.40
C TYR A 169 5.94 29.80 -1.05
N GLY A 170 6.06 30.84 -0.23
CA GLY A 170 5.04 31.86 -0.06
C GLY A 170 5.17 32.98 -1.09
N ASP A 171 4.40 34.05 -0.93
CA ASP A 171 4.36 35.18 -1.87
C ASP A 171 4.49 36.51 -1.13
N ILE A 172 5.13 37.49 -1.77
CA ILE A 172 5.14 38.89 -1.35
C ILE A 172 4.32 39.66 -2.39
N ILE A 173 3.21 40.27 -1.96
CA ILE A 173 2.25 40.89 -2.88
C ILE A 173 2.35 42.42 -2.76
N PRO A 174 2.38 43.17 -3.87
CA PRO A 174 2.32 44.64 -3.84
C PRO A 174 1.12 45.14 -3.03
N ALA A 175 1.39 46.02 -2.07
CA ALA A 175 0.34 46.58 -1.24
C ALA A 175 -0.44 47.65 -2.00
N THR A 176 -1.76 47.63 -1.88
CA THR A 176 -2.66 48.65 -2.45
C THR A 176 -2.67 49.96 -1.65
N LEU A 177 -2.16 49.93 -0.41
CA LEU A 177 -2.05 51.07 0.50
C LEU A 177 -0.60 51.23 0.96
N THR A 178 -0.12 52.47 1.04
CA THR A 178 1.29 52.82 1.25
C THR A 178 1.87 52.34 2.59
N ASN A 179 1.02 52.18 3.61
CA ASN A 179 1.39 51.76 4.96
C ASN A 179 1.16 50.25 5.23
N ARG A 180 1.03 49.42 4.20
CA ARG A 180 0.81 47.96 4.35
C ARG A 180 1.88 47.14 3.64
N ARG A 181 2.03 45.90 4.07
CA ARG A 181 2.80 44.84 3.41
C ARG A 181 1.94 43.58 3.39
N LEU A 182 1.94 42.85 2.29
CA LEU A 182 1.12 41.65 2.10
C LEU A 182 2.05 40.45 1.89
N PHE A 183 1.86 39.42 2.69
CA PHE A 183 2.61 38.16 2.62
C PHE A 183 1.65 36.98 2.63
N VAL A 184 1.96 35.96 1.85
CA VAL A 184 1.28 34.66 1.87
C VAL A 184 2.26 33.62 2.39
N LEU A 185 1.85 32.86 3.40
CA LEU A 185 2.59 31.72 3.91
C LEU A 185 1.78 30.44 3.65
N LYS A 186 2.48 29.33 3.38
CA LYS A 186 1.88 28.01 3.24
C LYS A 186 2.34 27.15 4.41
N GLN A 187 1.39 26.59 5.16
CA GLN A 187 1.64 25.80 6.37
C GLN A 187 0.93 24.44 6.23
N PRO A 188 1.43 23.39 6.90
CA PRO A 188 0.77 22.10 6.91
C PRO A 188 -0.63 22.20 7.51
N VAL A 189 -1.58 21.46 6.93
CA VAL A 189 -2.98 21.48 7.36
C VAL A 189 -3.23 20.73 8.68
N GLY A 190 -2.36 19.79 9.06
CA GLY A 190 -2.52 19.01 10.29
C GLY A 190 -2.41 17.50 10.06
N VAL A 191 -3.32 16.76 10.69
CA VAL A 191 -3.45 15.29 10.53
C VAL A 191 -4.23 15.01 9.23
N VAL A 192 -3.75 14.04 8.45
CA VAL A 192 -4.37 13.64 7.17
C VAL A 192 -4.80 12.17 7.21
N GLY A 193 -6.07 11.90 6.91
CA GLY A 193 -6.57 10.55 6.65
C GLY A 193 -6.30 10.13 5.19
N ALA A 194 -5.77 8.92 4.99
CA ALA A 194 -5.47 8.38 3.66
C ALA A 194 -6.07 6.98 3.47
N ILE A 195 -7.14 6.88 2.67
CA ILE A 195 -7.74 5.60 2.27
C ILE A 195 -7.21 5.22 0.89
N THR A 196 -6.67 4.00 0.72
CA THR A 196 -6.04 3.54 -0.53
C THR A 196 -6.62 2.22 -1.06
N PRO A 197 -6.79 2.09 -2.39
CA PRO A 197 -7.29 0.88 -3.02
C PRO A 197 -6.21 -0.21 -3.13
N TRP A 198 -6.61 -1.41 -3.59
CA TRP A 198 -5.77 -2.60 -3.66
C TRP A 198 -4.93 -2.75 -4.93
N ASN A 199 -5.27 -2.04 -6.01
CA ASN A 199 -4.66 -2.27 -7.33
C ASN A 199 -3.20 -1.82 -7.43
N PHE A 200 -2.80 -0.85 -6.60
CA PHE A 200 -1.43 -0.37 -6.47
C PHE A 200 -1.13 -0.12 -4.99
N PRO A 201 -0.93 -1.20 -4.21
CA PRO A 201 -0.93 -1.13 -2.74
C PRO A 201 0.14 -0.21 -2.18
N LEU A 202 1.32 -0.14 -2.80
CA LEU A 202 2.41 0.70 -2.33
C LEU A 202 2.31 2.11 -2.92
N SER A 203 2.18 2.23 -4.24
CA SER A 203 2.28 3.56 -4.88
C SER A 203 1.08 4.46 -4.56
N MET A 204 -0.11 3.93 -4.28
CA MET A 204 -1.24 4.76 -3.83
C MET A 204 -1.00 5.36 -2.45
N ILE A 205 -0.27 4.65 -1.59
CA ILE A 205 0.12 5.15 -0.27
C ILE A 205 1.19 6.22 -0.41
N THR A 206 2.29 5.94 -1.11
CA THR A 206 3.40 6.91 -1.22
C THR A 206 2.99 8.21 -1.91
N ARG A 207 2.06 8.15 -2.87
CA ARG A 207 1.46 9.32 -3.53
C ARG A 207 0.70 10.27 -2.60
N LYS A 208 0.16 9.76 -1.49
CA LYS A 208 -0.58 10.54 -0.49
C LYS A 208 0.30 10.91 0.70
N VAL A 209 1.10 9.97 1.17
CA VAL A 209 1.95 10.11 2.36
C VAL A 209 3.17 10.99 2.08
N GLY A 210 3.80 10.86 0.91
CA GLY A 210 4.93 11.68 0.48
C GLY A 210 4.68 13.18 0.60
N PRO A 211 3.64 13.75 -0.07
CA PRO A 211 3.38 15.18 0.01
C PRO A 211 2.92 15.62 1.41
N ALA A 212 2.14 14.79 2.12
CA ALA A 212 1.68 15.10 3.47
C ALA A 212 2.87 15.25 4.43
N LEU A 213 3.78 14.28 4.46
CA LEU A 213 4.96 14.35 5.32
C LEU A 213 5.91 15.47 4.89
N ALA A 214 6.08 15.71 3.59
CA ALA A 214 6.95 16.78 3.06
C ALA A 214 6.51 18.17 3.54
N CYS A 215 5.21 18.47 3.49
CA CYS A 215 4.68 19.75 3.96
C CYS A 215 4.64 19.87 5.50
N GLY A 216 4.82 18.77 6.22
CA GLY A 216 4.86 18.73 7.68
C GLY A 216 3.58 18.21 8.34
N CYS A 217 2.65 17.65 7.57
CA CYS A 217 1.50 16.92 8.10
C CYS A 217 1.91 15.55 8.65
N THR A 218 1.02 14.94 9.43
CA THR A 218 1.09 13.53 9.86
C THR A 218 -0.08 12.76 9.26
N VAL A 219 0.01 11.42 9.22
CA VAL A 219 -0.95 10.60 8.48
C VAL A 219 -1.51 9.42 9.29
N ALA A 220 -2.79 9.14 9.07
CA ALA A 220 -3.46 7.90 9.42
C ALA A 220 -3.94 7.21 8.14
N ILE A 221 -3.40 6.03 7.86
CA ILE A 221 -3.56 5.31 6.58
C ILE A 221 -4.50 4.13 6.79
N LYS A 222 -5.52 4.00 5.95
CA LYS A 222 -6.33 2.80 5.81
C LYS A 222 -6.07 2.16 4.44
N PRO A 223 -5.21 1.14 4.36
CA PRO A 223 -5.06 0.38 3.13
C PRO A 223 -6.31 -0.47 2.85
N SER A 224 -6.40 -0.99 1.64
CA SER A 224 -7.42 -1.99 1.32
C SER A 224 -7.12 -3.28 2.09
N GLU A 225 -8.17 -3.88 2.64
CA GLU A 225 -8.16 -5.17 3.33
C GLU A 225 -7.71 -6.33 2.43
N LEU A 226 -7.74 -6.17 1.10
CA LEU A 226 -7.23 -7.18 0.16
C LEU A 226 -5.71 -7.18 0.04
N THR A 227 -5.06 -6.02 0.25
CA THR A 227 -3.61 -5.85 0.11
C THR A 227 -3.04 -4.94 1.21
N PRO A 228 -3.17 -5.33 2.49
CA PRO A 228 -2.83 -4.48 3.63
C PRO A 228 -1.35 -4.54 4.03
N LEU A 229 -0.54 -5.45 3.47
CA LEU A 229 0.83 -5.77 3.92
C LEU A 229 1.87 -4.74 3.45
N THR A 230 1.49 -3.47 3.37
CA THR A 230 2.41 -2.39 2.98
C THR A 230 3.57 -2.29 3.98
N ALA A 231 4.79 -2.07 3.49
CA ALA A 231 6.01 -1.99 4.30
C ALA A 231 6.14 -0.71 5.16
N ALA A 232 5.22 -0.54 6.10
CA ALA A 232 5.22 0.57 7.06
C ALA A 232 6.44 0.54 7.99
N GLU A 233 7.07 -0.61 8.20
CA GLU A 233 8.34 -0.78 8.92
C GLU A 233 9.44 0.16 8.40
N LEU A 234 9.51 0.35 7.08
CA LEU A 234 10.55 1.20 6.48
C LEU A 234 10.39 2.68 6.85
N SER A 235 9.19 3.12 7.26
CA SER A 235 8.98 4.48 7.79
C SER A 235 9.73 4.68 9.11
N ILE A 236 9.70 3.68 10.00
CA ILE A 236 10.39 3.72 11.30
C ILE A 236 11.91 3.74 11.05
N GLN A 237 12.40 2.86 10.17
CA GLN A 237 13.81 2.79 9.81
C GLN A 237 14.31 4.08 9.13
N ALA A 238 13.45 4.74 8.36
CA ALA A 238 13.73 6.03 7.76
C ALA A 238 13.84 7.18 8.79
N GLY A 239 13.52 6.94 10.05
CA GLY A 239 13.55 7.94 11.12
C GLY A 239 12.32 8.84 11.13
N ILE A 240 11.20 8.39 10.56
CA ILE A 240 9.92 9.07 10.75
C ILE A 240 9.50 8.92 12.21
N PRO A 241 9.16 10.01 12.92
CA PRO A 241 8.82 9.91 14.34
C PRO A 241 7.60 9.01 14.60
N PRO A 242 7.58 8.31 15.75
CA PRO A 242 6.39 7.56 16.19
C PRO A 242 5.12 8.42 16.11
N GLY A 243 4.08 7.89 15.46
CA GLY A 243 2.82 8.58 15.28
C GLY A 243 2.74 9.51 14.07
N ALA A 244 3.85 9.90 13.43
CA ALA A 244 3.77 10.70 12.21
C ALA A 244 3.20 9.90 11.02
N VAL A 245 3.39 8.58 11.04
CA VAL A 245 2.75 7.60 10.15
C VAL A 245 2.06 6.54 11.00
N ASN A 246 0.77 6.34 10.77
CA ASN A 246 -0.02 5.28 11.38
C ASN A 246 -0.75 4.49 10.28
N VAL A 247 -0.89 3.18 10.47
CA VAL A 247 -1.58 2.27 9.55
C VAL A 247 -2.62 1.50 10.34
N VAL A 248 -3.89 1.72 9.99
CA VAL A 248 -5.05 1.08 10.59
C VAL A 248 -5.67 0.15 9.55
N MET A 249 -5.56 -1.15 9.78
CA MET A 249 -6.08 -2.20 8.90
C MET A 249 -7.42 -2.67 9.45
N GLY A 250 -8.43 -2.86 8.60
CA GLY A 250 -9.71 -3.41 9.07
C GLY A 250 -10.93 -2.88 8.35
N ASN A 251 -12.01 -2.72 9.10
CA ASN A 251 -13.33 -2.40 8.58
C ASN A 251 -13.35 -1.03 7.88
N ALA A 252 -13.60 -1.03 6.57
CA ALA A 252 -13.60 0.17 5.74
C ALA A 252 -14.58 1.25 6.23
N SER A 253 -15.79 0.86 6.61
CA SER A 253 -16.84 1.81 7.04
C SER A 253 -16.46 2.43 8.38
N GLU A 254 -16.17 1.60 9.39
CA GLU A 254 -15.89 2.13 10.74
C GLU A 254 -14.65 3.03 10.78
N ILE A 255 -13.57 2.64 10.07
CA ILE A 255 -12.36 3.45 9.98
C ILE A 255 -12.65 4.72 9.18
N GLY A 256 -13.34 4.60 8.04
CA GLY A 256 -13.70 5.73 7.18
C GLY A 256 -14.56 6.76 7.89
N ASP A 257 -15.63 6.33 8.55
CA ASP A 257 -16.54 7.18 9.32
C ASP A 257 -15.77 7.91 10.43
N THR A 258 -14.91 7.19 11.17
CA THR A 258 -14.10 7.81 12.23
C THR A 258 -13.14 8.87 11.68
N LEU A 259 -12.50 8.62 10.53
CA LEU A 259 -11.64 9.61 9.88
C LEU A 259 -12.38 10.86 9.42
N LEU A 260 -13.67 10.74 9.08
CA LEU A 260 -14.52 11.85 8.60
C LEU A 260 -15.19 12.61 9.75
N GLU A 261 -15.54 11.93 10.84
CA GLU A 261 -16.19 12.53 12.02
C GLU A 261 -15.19 13.28 12.92
N SER A 262 -13.92 12.87 12.91
CA SER A 262 -12.87 13.49 13.70
C SER A 262 -12.52 14.87 13.15
N SER A 263 -12.89 15.92 13.89
CA SER A 263 -12.61 17.33 13.58
C SER A 263 -11.63 17.96 14.56
#